data_AF-A0A1S2T0C3-F1
#
_entry.id   AF-A0A1S2T0C3-F1
#
_cell.length_a   1.000
_cell.length_b   1.000
_cell.length_c   1.000
_cell.angle_alpha   90.00
_cell.angle_beta   90.00
_cell.angle_gamma   90.00
#
_symmetry.space_group_name_H-M   'P 1'
#
loop_
_entity.id
_entity.type
_entity.pdbx_description
1 polymer ?
#
loop_
_entity_poly.entity_id
_entity_poly.type
_entity_poly.pdbx_seq_one_letter_code
_entity_poly.pdbx_strand_id
1 'polypeptide(L)'
;MLVALLSLVLPAGAMTITVQRQNWLQNALSAEYMRMIVAAWQLQSERMQRSPTIQEFSGYLMGSEVPWRVKLIGVSDRVYVVIQPVTALQIRYWADHVEGQPAHNQWRIELPDNR
;
A
#
# COMPACT_ATOMS: atom_id res chain seq x y z
N MET A 1 -43.84 -12.09 20.85
CA MET A 1 -42.92 -11.48 19.87
C MET A 1 -41.82 -10.67 20.58
N LEU A 2 -40.92 -11.32 21.32
CA LEU A 2 -39.72 -10.64 21.88
C LEU A 2 -38.44 -11.49 21.74
N VAL A 3 -38.57 -12.77 21.40
CA VAL A 3 -37.43 -13.70 21.24
C VAL A 3 -36.80 -13.62 19.83
N ALA A 4 -37.53 -13.10 18.84
CA ALA A 4 -37.04 -13.01 17.45
C ALA A 4 -36.01 -11.88 17.22
N LEU A 5 -35.93 -10.88 18.11
CA LEU A 5 -34.99 -9.76 17.98
C LEU A 5 -33.60 -10.06 18.56
N LEU A 6 -33.46 -11.04 19.46
CA LEU A 6 -32.18 -11.41 20.07
C LEU A 6 -31.36 -12.39 19.21
N SER A 7 -32.01 -13.15 18.33
CA SER A 7 -31.35 -14.13 17.46
C SER A 7 -30.58 -13.50 16.27
N LEU A 8 -30.86 -12.24 15.95
CA LEU A 8 -30.21 -11.49 14.87
C LEU A 8 -28.98 -10.68 15.32
N VAL A 9 -28.80 -10.50 16.63
CA VAL A 9 -27.69 -9.69 17.19
C VAL A 9 -26.37 -10.49 17.21
N LEU A 10 -26.45 -11.81 17.41
CA LEU A 10 -25.27 -12.69 17.50
C LEU A 10 -24.54 -12.91 16.16
N PRO A 11 -25.21 -13.12 15.00
CA PRO A 11 -24.51 -13.19 13.72
C PRO A 11 -23.97 -11.83 13.27
N ALA A 12 -24.66 -10.73 13.58
CA ALA A 12 -24.21 -9.39 13.20
C ALA A 12 -22.90 -9.01 13.91
N GLY A 13 -22.81 -9.23 15.23
CA GLY A 13 -21.59 -8.95 16.01
C GLY A 13 -20.38 -9.76 15.54
N ALA A 14 -20.57 -11.06 15.29
CA ALA A 14 -19.52 -11.93 14.77
C ALA A 14 -19.07 -11.53 13.36
N MET A 15 -20.01 -11.20 12.47
CA MET A 15 -19.71 -10.69 11.12
C MET A 15 -19.00 -9.33 11.16
N THR A 16 -19.37 -8.43 12.06
CA THR A 16 -18.67 -7.13 12.19
C THR A 16 -17.25 -7.30 12.71
N ILE A 17 -17.00 -8.22 13.65
CA ILE A 17 -15.65 -8.50 14.17
C ILE A 17 -14.78 -9.13 13.10
N THR A 18 -15.31 -10.07 12.31
CA THR A 18 -14.55 -10.69 11.21
C THR A 18 -14.24 -9.70 10.10
N VAL A 19 -15.20 -8.84 9.72
CA VAL A 19 -14.98 -7.79 8.71
C VAL A 19 -13.99 -6.73 9.19
N GLN A 20 -14.09 -6.27 10.44
CA GLN A 20 -13.11 -5.33 11.02
C GLN A 20 -11.70 -5.93 11.04
N ARG A 21 -11.57 -7.19 11.45
CA ARG A 21 -10.28 -7.89 11.48
C ARG A 21 -9.72 -8.11 10.06
N GLN A 22 -10.57 -8.43 9.10
CA GLN A 22 -10.18 -8.54 7.69
C GLN A 22 -9.67 -7.21 7.14
N ASN A 23 -10.37 -6.11 7.40
CA ASN A 23 -9.94 -4.77 6.98
C ASN A 23 -8.60 -4.38 7.63
N TRP A 24 -8.42 -4.69 8.92
CA TRP A 24 -7.16 -4.43 9.61
C TRP A 24 -6.00 -5.25 9.01
N LEU A 25 -6.22 -6.55 8.74
CA LEU A 25 -5.22 -7.41 8.10
C LEU A 25 -4.89 -6.93 6.69
N GLN A 26 -5.89 -6.56 5.88
CA GLN A 26 -5.68 -6.03 4.53
C GLN A 26 -4.88 -4.72 4.57
N ASN A 27 -5.20 -3.83 5.52
CA ASN A 27 -4.47 -2.58 5.71
C ASN A 27 -3.02 -2.83 6.14
N ALA A 28 -2.78 -3.72 7.10
CA ALA A 28 -1.43 -4.10 7.53
C ALA A 28 -0.61 -4.72 6.39
N LEU A 29 -1.19 -5.66 5.63
CA LEU A 29 -0.53 -6.26 4.46
C LEU A 29 -0.21 -5.22 3.38
N SER A 30 -1.10 -4.25 3.16
CA SER A 30 -0.85 -3.18 2.21
C SER A 30 0.24 -2.21 2.67
N ALA A 31 0.36 -1.95 3.97
CA ALA A 31 1.45 -1.17 4.54
C ALA A 31 2.80 -1.91 4.39
N GLU A 32 2.81 -3.21 4.63
CA GLU A 32 4.01 -4.03 4.42
C GLU A 32 4.41 -4.06 2.94
N TYR A 33 3.43 -4.20 2.05
CA TYR A 33 3.64 -4.14 0.62
C TYR A 33 4.31 -2.83 0.17
N MET A 34 3.93 -1.69 0.74
CA MET A 34 4.57 -0.40 0.48
C MET A 34 6.04 -0.38 0.92
N ARG A 35 6.32 -0.89 2.13
CA ARG A 35 7.70 -0.99 2.65
C ARG A 35 8.57 -1.87 1.78
N MET A 36 8.04 -2.99 1.28
CA MET A 36 8.76 -3.86 0.36
C MET A 36 9.15 -3.15 -0.93
N ILE A 37 8.31 -2.26 -1.47
CA ILE A 37 8.65 -1.48 -2.68
C ILE A 37 9.79 -0.51 -2.42
N VAL A 38 9.76 0.19 -1.28
CA VAL A 38 10.82 1.12 -0.89
C VAL A 38 12.13 0.37 -0.67
N ALA A 39 12.09 -0.78 0.01
CA ALA A 39 13.26 -1.64 0.20
C ALA A 39 13.81 -2.17 -1.14
N ALA A 40 12.93 -2.57 -2.06
CA ALA A 40 13.30 -2.98 -3.41
C ALA A 40 13.99 -1.86 -4.19
N TRP A 41 13.50 -0.61 -4.08
CA TRP A 41 14.14 0.55 -4.68
C TRP A 41 15.54 0.80 -4.12
N GLN A 42 15.67 0.76 -2.79
CA GLN A 42 16.94 0.96 -2.12
C GLN A 42 17.96 -0.12 -2.53
N LEU A 43 17.56 -1.40 -2.51
CA LEU A 43 18.41 -2.51 -2.93
C LEU A 43 18.88 -2.35 -4.39
N GLN A 44 17.98 -1.96 -5.28
CA GLN A 44 18.33 -1.76 -6.68
C GLN A 44 19.26 -0.56 -6.87
N SER A 45 19.03 0.52 -6.12
CA SER A 45 19.88 1.70 -6.14
C SER A 45 21.30 1.39 -5.63
N GLU A 46 21.42 0.62 -4.55
CA GLU A 46 22.71 0.17 -4.00
C GLU A 46 23.49 -0.69 -5.02
N ARG A 47 22.80 -1.60 -5.71
CA ARG A 47 23.40 -2.42 -6.78
C ARG A 47 23.92 -1.59 -7.96
N MET A 48 23.24 -0.50 -8.29
CA MET A 48 23.60 0.40 -9.38
C MET A 48 24.56 1.51 -8.96
N GLN A 49 24.76 1.72 -7.65
CA GLN A 49 25.46 2.88 -7.07
C GLN A 49 24.89 4.23 -7.53
N ARG A 50 23.59 4.26 -7.84
CA ARG A 50 22.82 5.45 -8.19
C ARG A 50 21.33 5.19 -8.09
N SER A 51 20.52 6.24 -8.05
CA SER A 51 19.06 6.13 -8.23
C SER A 51 18.74 5.52 -9.61
N PRO A 52 17.94 4.44 -9.67
CA PRO A 52 17.50 3.84 -10.93
C PRO A 52 16.51 4.75 -11.65
N THR A 53 16.45 4.65 -12.97
CA THR A 53 15.38 5.26 -13.74
C THR A 53 14.06 4.52 -13.53
N ILE A 54 12.93 5.19 -13.83
CA ILE A 54 11.60 4.56 -13.75
C ILE A 54 11.54 3.27 -14.57
N GLN A 55 12.15 3.25 -15.75
CA GLN A 55 12.14 2.09 -16.65
C GLN A 55 12.99 0.94 -16.08
N GLU A 56 14.17 1.23 -15.54
CA GLU A 56 15.03 0.24 -14.89
C GLU A 56 14.34 -0.39 -13.67
N PHE A 57 13.74 0.42 -12.82
CA PHE A 57 13.03 -0.09 -11.65
C PHE A 57 11.76 -0.85 -12.05
N SER A 58 11.00 -0.36 -13.04
CA SER A 58 9.85 -1.11 -13.58
C SER A 58 10.26 -2.48 -14.11
N GLY A 59 11.37 -2.55 -14.85
CA GLY A 59 11.94 -3.79 -15.36
C GLY A 59 12.33 -4.75 -14.23
N TYR A 60 12.98 -4.22 -13.18
CA TYR A 60 13.31 -4.99 -11.98
C TYR A 60 12.07 -5.56 -11.30
N LEU A 61 11.02 -4.75 -11.10
CA LEU A 61 9.77 -5.20 -10.50
C LEU A 61 9.09 -6.29 -11.33
N MET A 62 9.04 -6.13 -12.66
CA MET A 62 8.47 -7.14 -13.57
C MET A 62 9.22 -8.48 -13.53
N GLY A 63 10.51 -8.47 -13.22
CA GLY A 63 11.33 -9.67 -13.10
C GLY A 63 11.21 -10.38 -11.74
N SER A 64 10.52 -9.78 -10.76
CA SER A 64 10.37 -10.37 -9.43
C SER A 64 9.17 -11.32 -9.35
N GLU A 65 9.19 -12.23 -8.37
CA GLU A 65 8.08 -13.15 -8.10
C GLU A 65 6.83 -12.44 -7.54
N VAL A 66 6.98 -11.20 -7.04
CA VAL A 66 5.89 -10.43 -6.46
C VAL A 66 5.10 -9.76 -7.60
N PRO A 67 3.77 -9.97 -7.68
CA PRO A 67 2.94 -9.33 -8.71
C PRO A 67 2.71 -7.86 -8.36
N TRP A 68 3.65 -6.99 -8.74
CA TRP A 68 3.56 -5.57 -8.41
C TRP A 68 2.37 -4.90 -9.11
N ARG A 69 1.51 -4.22 -8.34
CA ARG A 69 0.34 -3.47 -8.82
C ARG A 69 0.48 -1.99 -8.46
N VAL A 70 1.56 -1.39 -8.95
CA VAL A 70 1.89 0.02 -8.71
C VAL A 70 2.23 0.73 -10.00
N LYS A 71 2.02 2.04 -10.02
CA LYS A 71 2.48 2.92 -11.10
C LYS A 71 3.64 3.75 -10.60
N LEU A 72 4.69 3.88 -11.40
CA LEU A 72 5.80 4.78 -11.11
C LEU A 72 5.64 6.08 -11.91
N ILE A 73 5.85 7.23 -11.27
CA ILE A 73 5.80 8.55 -11.91
C ILE A 73 7.02 9.38 -11.52
N GLY A 74 7.51 10.20 -12.43
CA GLY A 74 8.57 11.18 -12.16
C GLY A 74 8.00 12.59 -12.10
N VAL A 75 8.32 13.35 -11.05
CA VAL A 75 7.92 14.75 -10.88
C VAL A 75 9.11 15.52 -10.33
N SER A 76 9.60 16.52 -11.07
CA SER A 76 10.67 17.43 -10.61
C SER A 76 11.85 16.71 -9.94
N ASP A 77 12.51 15.81 -10.69
CA ASP A 77 13.63 14.95 -10.27
C ASP A 77 13.34 13.90 -9.19
N ARG A 78 12.09 13.80 -8.70
CA ARG A 78 11.69 12.79 -7.73
C ARG A 78 10.88 11.69 -8.39
N VAL A 79 11.05 10.46 -7.91
CA VAL A 79 10.28 9.29 -8.37
C VAL A 79 9.27 8.93 -7.29
N TYR A 80 8.03 8.72 -7.70
CA TYR A 80 6.95 8.33 -6.82
C TYR A 80 6.36 6.99 -7.23
N VAL A 81 6.09 6.14 -6.24
CA VAL A 81 5.20 4.99 -6.36
C VAL A 81 3.77 5.47 -6.10
N VAL A 82 2.87 5.14 -7.00
CA VAL A 82 1.45 5.47 -6.92
C VAL A 82 0.65 4.17 -6.80
N ILE A 83 -0.09 4.06 -5.71
CA ILE A 83 -1.04 2.97 -5.45
C ILE A 83 -2.45 3.51 -5.69
N GLN A 84 -3.20 2.83 -6.55
CA GLN A 84 -4.56 3.18 -6.91
C GLN A 84 -5.35 1.95 -7.39
N PRO A 85 -6.67 1.86 -7.13
CA PRO A 85 -7.46 2.77 -6.31
C PRO A 85 -7.24 2.54 -4.81
N VAL A 86 -7.43 3.59 -4.01
CA VAL A 86 -7.33 3.53 -2.54
C VAL A 86 -8.65 3.98 -1.92
N THR A 87 -9.13 3.22 -0.94
CA THR A 87 -10.33 3.56 -0.16
C THR A 87 -10.03 4.61 0.92
N ALA A 88 -11.05 5.36 1.36
CA ALA A 88 -10.89 6.33 2.45
C ALA A 88 -10.37 5.70 3.75
N LEU A 89 -10.74 4.45 4.04
CA LEU A 89 -10.27 3.71 5.22
C LEU A 89 -8.77 3.40 5.13
N GLN A 90 -8.30 2.98 3.95
CA GLN A 90 -6.87 2.74 3.69
C GLN A 90 -6.06 4.03 3.80
N ILE A 91 -6.53 5.13 3.21
CA ILE A 91 -5.87 6.45 3.32
C ILE A 91 -5.69 6.83 4.79
N ARG A 92 -6.75 6.70 5.60
CA ARG A 92 -6.69 7.02 7.03
C ARG A 92 -5.68 6.13 7.76
N TYR A 93 -5.72 4.82 7.52
CA TYR A 93 -4.79 3.89 8.16
C TYR A 93 -3.33 4.17 7.77
N TRP A 94 -3.05 4.41 6.50
CA TRP A 94 -1.69 4.66 6.02
C TRP A 94 -1.14 5.99 6.51
N ALA A 95 -1.95 7.03 6.60
CA ALA A 95 -1.53 8.31 7.21
C ALA A 95 -0.96 8.14 8.63
N ASP A 96 -1.41 7.13 9.37
CA ASP A 96 -0.95 6.86 10.73
C ASP A 96 0.25 5.87 10.78
N HIS A 97 0.52 5.09 9.72
CA HIS A 97 1.43 3.92 9.78
C HIS A 97 2.51 3.85 8.69
N VAL A 98 2.40 4.64 7.63
CA VAL A 98 3.30 4.59 6.48
C VAL A 98 3.57 5.98 5.96
N GLU A 99 4.81 6.24 5.54
CA GLU A 99 5.17 7.50 4.88
C GLU A 99 4.52 7.59 3.50
N GLY A 100 3.98 8.77 3.18
CA GLY A 100 3.37 9.02 1.88
C GLY A 100 2.47 10.24 1.90
N GLN A 101 1.94 10.54 0.72
CA GLN A 101 1.06 11.66 0.50
C GLN A 101 -0.25 11.15 -0.12
N PRO A 102 -1.40 11.44 0.51
CA PRO A 102 -2.68 11.17 -0.13
C PRO A 102 -2.84 12.09 -1.35
N ALA A 103 -3.29 11.51 -2.45
CA ALA A 103 -3.83 12.23 -3.59
C ALA A 103 -5.24 11.68 -3.88
N HIS A 104 -6.09 12.42 -4.58
CA HIS A 104 -7.48 12.03 -4.83
C HIS A 104 -7.58 10.56 -5.30
N ASN A 105 -8.11 9.64 -4.46
CA ASN A 105 -8.18 8.18 -4.64
C ASN A 105 -6.85 7.39 -4.78
N GLN A 106 -5.73 8.00 -4.45
CA GLN A 106 -4.38 7.45 -4.62
C GLN A 106 -3.55 7.66 -3.37
N TRP A 107 -2.56 6.79 -3.19
CA TRP A 107 -1.50 6.99 -2.21
C TRP A 107 -0.17 7.06 -2.94
N ARG A 108 0.62 8.09 -2.64
CA ARG A 108 1.91 8.34 -3.28
C ARG A 108 3.02 8.19 -2.25
N ILE A 109 4.06 7.46 -2.61
CA ILE A 109 5.25 7.27 -1.78
C ILE A 109 6.42 7.79 -2.60
N GLU A 110 7.14 8.76 -2.04
CA GLU A 110 8.38 9.23 -2.63
C GLU A 110 9.46 8.15 -2.44
N LEU A 111 10.13 7.77 -3.52
CA LEU A 111 11.27 6.87 -3.44
C LEU A 111 12.51 7.69 -3.07
N PRO A 112 13.32 7.21 -2.10
CA PRO A 112 14.46 7.97 -1.62
C PRO A 112 15.48 8.17 -2.74
N ASP A 113 16.03 9.38 -2.83
CA ASP A 113 17.11 9.67 -3.75
C ASP A 113 18.41 9.16 -3.12
N ASN A 114 18.94 8.05 -3.62
CA ASN A 114 20.15 7.41 -3.07
C ASN A 114 21.42 8.07 -3.65
N ARG A 115 21.53 9.39 -3.47
CA ARG A 115 22.72 10.19 -3.85
C ARG A 115 23.79 10.18 -2.76
#